data_AF-A0A6A0AI06-F1
#
_entry.id   AF-A0A6A0AI06-F1
#
_cell.length_a   1.000
_cell.length_b   1.000
_cell.length_c   1.000
_cell.angle_alpha   90.00
_cell.angle_beta   90.00
_cell.angle_gamma   90.00
#
_symmetry.space_group_name_H-M   'P 1'
#
loop_
_entity.id
_entity.type
_entity.pdbx_description
1 polymer ?
#
loop_
_entity_poly.entity_id
_entity_poly.type
_entity_poly.pdbx_seq_one_letter_code
_entity_poly.pdbx_strand_id
1 'polypeptide(L)' 'MEDTRLVEGIVIDKDFSHPQMPKELKDVKIAILTCPFEPPKPKTKHKVDIDSAEKYEALRQQEAQYFTDMVA' A
#
# COMPACT_ATOMS: atom_id res chain seq x y z
N MET A 1 -37.41 -9.02 6.65
CA MET A 1 -36.89 -9.30 5.30
C MET A 1 -36.53 -8.03 4.52
N GLU A 2 -36.70 -6.84 5.09
CA GLU A 2 -36.58 -5.58 4.33
C GLU A 2 -35.13 -5.19 4.00
N ASP A 3 -34.13 -5.67 4.75
CA ASP A 3 -32.71 -5.28 4.58
C ASP A 3 -31.83 -6.35 3.89
N THR A 4 -32.40 -7.48 3.48
CA THR A 4 -31.63 -8.57 2.85
C THR A 4 -31.77 -8.52 1.34
N ARG A 5 -30.63 -8.57 0.63
CA ARG A 5 -30.57 -8.65 -0.83
C ARG A 5 -29.57 -9.71 -1.27
N LEU A 6 -29.83 -10.29 -2.44
CA LEU A 6 -28.85 -11.11 -3.14
C LEU A 6 -27.79 -10.20 -3.78
N VAL A 7 -26.52 -10.54 -3.63
CA VAL A 7 -25.38 -9.80 -4.20
C VAL A 7 -24.63 -10.71 -5.15
N GLU A 8 -24.48 -10.28 -6.40
CA GLU A 8 -23.66 -10.95 -7.40
C GLU A 8 -22.24 -10.41 -7.35
N GLY A 9 -21.46 -10.89 -6.37
CA GLY A 9 -20.11 -10.42 -6.14
C GLY A 9 -19.69 -10.56 -4.68
N ILE A 10 -18.75 -9.72 -4.25
CA ILE A 10 -18.18 -9.75 -2.90
C ILE A 10 -18.42 -8.39 -2.25
N VAL A 11 -18.96 -8.40 -1.02
CA VAL A 11 -19.03 -7.23 -0.16
C VAL A 11 -17.84 -7.26 0.78
N ILE A 12 -17.00 -6.23 0.73
CA ILE A 12 -15.85 -6.08 1.61
C ILE A 12 -16.06 -4.82 2.44
N ASP A 13 -15.99 -4.97 3.76
CA ASP A 13 -15.97 -3.84 4.70
C ASP A 13 -14.57 -3.24 4.74
N LYS A 14 -14.20 -2.55 3.66
CA LYS A 14 -12.90 -1.89 3.49
C LYS A 14 -13.08 -0.62 2.68
N ASP A 15 -12.72 0.50 3.28
CA ASP A 15 -12.65 1.76 2.56
C ASP A 15 -11.38 1.88 1.73
N PHE A 16 -11.43 2.69 0.67
CA PHE A 16 -10.25 3.09 -0.08
C PHE A 16 -9.25 3.82 0.82
N SER A 17 -7.96 3.56 0.60
CA SER A 17 -6.89 4.04 1.48
C SER A 17 -6.70 5.56 1.49
N HIS A 18 -7.14 6.27 0.44
CA HIS A 18 -7.01 7.72 0.35
C HIS A 18 -8.36 8.41 0.06
N PRO A 19 -8.73 9.51 0.76
CA PRO A 19 -10.02 10.18 0.58
C PRO A 19 -10.28 10.72 -0.83
N GLN A 20 -9.21 11.01 -1.57
CA GLN A 20 -9.31 11.48 -2.97
C GLN A 20 -9.47 10.34 -3.99
N MET A 21 -9.46 9.06 -3.58
CA MET A 21 -9.74 7.96 -4.50
C MET A 21 -11.20 8.01 -4.96
N PRO A 22 -11.48 7.72 -6.24
CA PRO A 22 -12.86 7.64 -6.73
C PRO A 22 -13.66 6.62 -5.94
N LYS A 23 -14.86 6.99 -5.49
CA LYS A 23 -15.76 6.10 -4.74
C LYS A 23 -16.43 5.05 -5.62
N GLU A 24 -16.52 5.30 -6.91
CA GLU A 24 -17.09 4.40 -7.90
C GLU A 24 -16.11 4.25 -9.06
N LEU A 25 -15.82 3.02 -9.41
CA LEU A 25 -14.92 2.64 -10.49
C LEU A 25 -15.63 1.60 -11.36
N LYS A 26 -15.61 1.79 -12.69
CA LYS A 26 -16.26 0.91 -13.67
C LYS A 26 -15.21 0.24 -14.54
N ASP A 27 -15.46 -1.02 -14.89
CA ASP A 27 -14.59 -1.82 -15.77
C ASP A 27 -13.11 -1.82 -15.33
N VAL A 28 -12.89 -2.09 -14.04
CA VAL A 28 -11.53 -2.09 -13.46
C VAL A 28 -10.84 -3.43 -13.57
N LYS A 29 -9.52 -3.37 -13.74
CA LYS A 29 -8.64 -4.51 -13.56
C LYS A 29 -8.28 -4.64 -12.08
N ILE A 30 -8.58 -5.79 -11.50
CA ILE A 30 -8.32 -6.06 -10.07
C ILE A 30 -7.05 -6.89 -9.96
N ALA A 31 -6.07 -6.39 -9.21
CA ALA A 31 -4.89 -7.15 -8.81
C ALA A 31 -5.09 -7.70 -7.40
N ILE A 32 -5.09 -9.02 -7.24
CA ILE A 32 -5.13 -9.70 -5.94
C ILE A 32 -3.70 -10.03 -5.55
N LEU A 33 -3.21 -9.41 -4.48
CA LEU A 33 -1.83 -9.52 -4.03
C LEU A 33 -1.78 -10.14 -2.64
N THR A 34 -0.83 -11.06 -2.43
CA THR A 34 -0.50 -11.63 -1.12
C THR A 34 0.78 -11.04 -0.53
N CYS A 35 1.49 -10.22 -1.30
CA CYS A 35 2.67 -9.50 -0.85
C CYS A 35 2.32 -8.13 -0.24
N PRO A 36 3.09 -7.67 0.78
CA PRO A 36 2.90 -6.35 1.36
C PRO A 36 3.55 -5.26 0.48
N PHE A 37 2.94 -4.07 0.47
CA PHE A 37 3.57 -2.84 -0.03
C PHE A 37 4.34 -2.18 1.12
N GLU A 38 5.49 -2.73 1.47
CA GLU A 38 6.38 -2.21 2.50
C GLU A 38 7.83 -2.36 2.04
N PRO A 39 8.76 -1.46 2.43
CA PRO A 39 10.18 -1.69 2.22
C PRO A 39 10.58 -3.05 2.79
N PRO A 40 11.39 -3.84 2.06
CA PRO A 40 11.73 -5.19 2.47
C PRO A 40 12.44 -5.18 3.82
N LYS A 41 11.89 -5.92 4.79
CA LYS A 41 12.48 -6.01 6.13
C LYS A 41 13.86 -6.68 6.03
N PRO A 42 14.91 -6.09 6.64
CA PRO A 42 16.23 -6.71 6.67
C PRO A 42 16.14 -8.12 7.26
N LYS A 43 16.60 -9.14 6.53
CA LYS A 43 16.64 -10.53 7.02
C LYS A 43 17.63 -10.71 8.18
N THR A 44 18.63 -9.83 8.23
CA THR A 44 19.72 -9.81 9.20
C THR A 44 19.63 -8.56 10.06
N LYS A 45 20.06 -8.68 11.31
CA LYS A 45 20.06 -7.55 12.26
C LYS A 45 21.15 -6.56 11.86
N HIS A 46 20.77 -5.56 11.08
CA HIS A 46 21.61 -4.41 10.76
C HIS A 46 21.18 -3.21 11.61
N LYS A 47 22.15 -2.56 12.26
CA LYS A 47 21.92 -1.24 12.86
C LYS A 47 22.18 -0.19 11.79
N VAL A 48 21.21 0.69 11.59
CA VAL A 48 21.37 1.88 10.76
C VAL A 48 21.64 3.04 11.71
N ASP A 49 22.87 3.55 11.69
CA ASP A 49 23.28 4.68 12.50
C ASP A 49 23.15 5.97 11.68
N ILE A 50 22.23 6.85 12.09
CA ILE A 50 21.98 8.14 11.44
C ILE A 50 22.62 9.23 12.32
N ASP A 51 23.71 9.82 11.83
CA ASP A 51 24.50 10.85 12.55
C ASP A 51 24.38 12.26 11.95
N SER A 52 23.67 12.39 10.83
CA SER A 52 23.60 13.62 10.04
C SER A 52 22.26 13.74 9.32
N ALA A 53 21.84 14.99 9.09
CA ALA A 53 20.61 15.28 8.35
C ALA A 53 20.65 14.74 6.91
N GLU A 54 21.83 14.75 6.29
CA GLU A 54 22.04 14.22 4.93
C GLU A 54 21.74 12.72 4.86
N LYS A 55 22.22 11.93 5.83
CA LYS A 55 21.92 10.49 5.90
C LYS A 55 20.45 10.20 6.13
N TYR A 56 19.77 11.03 6.92
CA TYR A 56 18.33 10.89 7.15
C TYR A 56 17.54 11.15 5.85
N GLU A 57 17.88 12.20 5.12
CA GLU A 57 17.21 12.52 3.86
C GLU A 57 17.49 11.46 2.79
N ALA A 58 18.71 10.92 2.72
CA ALA A 58 19.04 9.81 1.83
C ALA A 58 18.22 8.54 2.15
N LEU A 59 18.02 8.21 3.43
CA LEU A 59 17.18 7.08 3.84
C LEU A 59 15.72 7.29 3.41
N ARG A 60 15.18 8.50 3.61
CA ARG A 60 13.83 8.85 3.21
C ARG A 60 13.62 8.72 1.69
N GLN A 61 14.60 9.17 0.90
CA GLN A 61 14.56 9.03 -0.56
C GLN A 61 14.60 7.55 -0.98
N GLN A 62 15.43 6.74 -0.33
CA GLN A 62 15.50 5.32 -0.59
C GLN A 62 14.18 4.61 -0.25
N GLU A 63 13.56 4.95 0.89
CA GLU A 63 12.24 4.42 1.28
C GLU A 63 11.16 4.79 0.26
N ALA A 64 11.13 6.04 -0.21
CA ALA A 64 10.21 6.48 -1.26
C ALA A 64 10.43 5.76 -2.60
N GLN A 65 11.69 5.46 -2.94
CA GLN A 65 12.02 4.74 -4.16
C GLN A 65 11.45 3.31 -4.15
N TYR A 66 11.53 2.59 -3.03
CA TYR A 66 10.95 1.24 -2.93
C TYR A 66 9.45 1.22 -3.26
N PHE A 67 8.68 2.21 -2.80
CA PHE A 67 7.26 2.30 -3.12
C PHE A 67 7.02 2.64 -4.59
N THR A 68 7.84 3.53 -5.16
CA THR A 68 7.74 3.89 -6.58
C THR A 68 7.98 2.66 -7.46
N ASP A 69 8.99 1.87 -7.14
CA ASP A 69 9.34 0.65 -7.89
C ASP A 69 8.29 -0.47 -7.76
N MET A 70 7.51 -0.50 -6.67
CA MET A 70 6.43 -1.49 -6.48
C MET A 70 5.16 -1.15 -7.27
N VAL A 71 4.97 0.11 -7.66
CA VAL A 71 3.75 0.61 -8.28
C VAL A 71 3.94 0.93 -9.77
N ALA A 72 5.16 1.28 -10.19
CA ALA A 72 5.52 1.57 -11.59
C ALA A 72 5.41 0.34 -12.50
#